data_AF-A0A528IGA6-F1
#
_entry.id   AF-A0A528IGA6-F1
#
_cell.length_a   1.000
_cell.length_b   1.000
_cell.length_c   1.000
_cell.angle_alpha   90.00
_cell.angle_beta   90.00
_cell.angle_gamma   90.00
#
_symmetry.space_group_name_H-M   'P 1'
#
loop_
_entity.id
_entity.type
_entity.pdbx_description
1 polymer ?
#
loop_
_entity_poly.entity_id
_entity_poly.type
_entity_poly.pdbx_seq_one_letter_code
_entity_poly.pdbx_strand_id
1 'polypeptide(L)'
;PGDGVEASQLDEESDGPPRKFYVDGGAVEILRHMVYELDADGKQLGVRQLTDYTGDKVRTLYPNASELRHDWLDSKRRAEIVERLEEKGIDIDSLAEAVGKPEADPFDLLCHLAYNGPLRTRRERADRLKREEKDFFDRFSPEAQQVLDALIEKYAEFGAAQFRVPDILEVPPFNDWGNVIEIASRFGGGKQLRGAVSELQRLLYFA
;
A
#
# COMPACT_ATOMS: atom_id res chain seq x y z
N PRO A 1 13.74 -64.31 -35.67
CA PRO A 1 14.91 -63.40 -35.58
C PRO A 1 14.65 -62.31 -34.51
N GLY A 2 15.41 -62.34 -33.41
CA GLY A 2 15.41 -61.40 -32.27
C GLY A 2 14.26 -61.64 -31.28
N ASP A 3 14.43 -62.18 -30.05
CA ASP A 3 15.17 -61.65 -28.88
C ASP A 3 14.89 -60.15 -28.66
N GLY A 4 14.42 -59.63 -27.53
CA GLY A 4 14.49 -60.01 -26.12
C GLY A 4 14.57 -58.68 -25.33
N VAL A 5 14.45 -58.75 -23.99
CA VAL A 5 14.73 -57.71 -22.95
C VAL A 5 13.77 -56.53 -22.69
N GLU A 6 13.01 -56.68 -21.59
CA GLU A 6 13.00 -55.88 -20.34
C GLU A 6 13.39 -54.38 -20.27
N ALA A 7 12.69 -53.70 -19.35
CA ALA A 7 13.16 -52.70 -18.37
C ALA A 7 12.74 -51.22 -18.55
N SER A 8 11.88 -50.79 -17.61
CA SER A 8 12.02 -49.64 -16.68
C SER A 8 12.24 -48.19 -17.17
N GLN A 9 11.33 -47.33 -16.67
CA GLN A 9 11.57 -46.07 -15.92
C GLN A 9 12.12 -44.78 -16.59
N LEU A 10 11.43 -43.68 -16.19
CA LEU A 10 11.88 -42.29 -15.94
C LEU A 10 11.71 -41.22 -17.04
N ASP A 11 10.99 -40.17 -16.60
CA ASP A 11 11.10 -38.72 -16.82
C ASP A 11 11.20 -38.14 -18.23
N GLU A 12 10.33 -37.15 -18.52
CA GLU A 12 10.82 -35.88 -19.06
C GLU A 12 9.78 -34.75 -18.94
N GLU A 13 10.28 -33.63 -18.42
CA GLU A 13 9.66 -32.31 -18.28
C GLU A 13 9.09 -31.81 -19.62
N SER A 14 7.80 -31.48 -19.65
CA SER A 14 7.23 -30.72 -20.76
C SER A 14 7.39 -29.22 -20.50
N ASP A 15 8.54 -28.69 -20.86
CA ASP A 15 8.77 -27.27 -21.15
C ASP A 15 7.88 -26.85 -22.34
N GLY A 16 6.77 -26.18 -22.03
CA GLY A 16 5.84 -25.64 -23.02
C GLY A 16 5.68 -24.14 -22.82
N PRO A 17 5.74 -23.31 -23.88
CA PRO A 17 5.64 -21.87 -23.74
C PRO A 17 4.30 -21.46 -23.08
N PRO A 18 4.29 -20.43 -22.20
CA PRO A 18 3.10 -20.07 -21.46
C PRO A 18 1.97 -19.64 -22.40
N ARG A 19 0.81 -20.29 -22.25
CA ARG A 19 -0.40 -20.01 -23.02
C ARG A 19 -0.96 -18.64 -22.62
N LYS A 20 -1.07 -17.74 -23.59
CA LYS A 20 -1.71 -16.42 -23.41
C LYS A 20 -3.22 -16.59 -23.26
N PHE A 21 -3.76 -16.20 -22.12
CA PHE A 21 -5.18 -15.93 -21.96
C PHE A 21 -5.41 -14.44 -22.14
N TYR A 22 -6.28 -14.07 -23.09
CA TYR A 22 -6.81 -12.72 -23.20
C TYR A 22 -8.06 -12.63 -22.32
N VAL A 23 -8.00 -11.81 -21.28
CA VAL A 23 -9.16 -11.38 -20.49
C VAL A 23 -9.02 -9.87 -20.30
N ASP A 24 -10.03 -9.13 -20.75
CA ASP A 24 -10.13 -7.68 -20.59
C ASP A 24 -10.21 -7.31 -19.11
N GLY A 25 -9.23 -6.52 -18.64
CA GLY A 25 -9.20 -5.97 -17.28
C GLY A 25 -7.86 -6.11 -16.59
N GLY A 26 -6.90 -5.24 -16.95
CA GLY A 26 -5.72 -4.91 -16.14
C GLY A 26 -4.85 -6.09 -15.70
N ALA A 27 -4.04 -6.63 -16.62
CA ALA A 27 -2.96 -7.55 -16.26
C ALA A 27 -1.82 -6.75 -15.59
N VAL A 28 -1.64 -6.91 -14.28
CA VAL A 28 -0.40 -6.51 -13.62
C VAL A 28 0.62 -7.62 -13.87
N GLU A 29 1.60 -7.35 -14.74
CA GLU A 29 2.77 -8.21 -14.89
C GLU A 29 3.54 -8.25 -13.58
N ILE A 30 3.74 -9.46 -13.04
CA ILE A 30 4.70 -9.71 -11.97
C ILE A 30 6.10 -9.58 -12.58
N LEU A 31 6.60 -8.35 -12.69
CA LEU A 31 8.00 -8.09 -12.98
C LEU A 31 8.82 -8.52 -11.76
N ARG A 32 9.38 -9.73 -11.86
CA ARG A 32 10.28 -10.32 -10.86
C ARG A 32 11.62 -9.58 -10.87
N HIS A 33 11.68 -8.42 -10.23
CA HIS A 33 12.96 -7.80 -9.88
C HIS A 33 13.48 -8.43 -8.58
N MET A 34 14.75 -8.83 -8.58
CA MET A 34 15.40 -9.54 -7.49
C MET A 34 16.57 -8.69 -7.00
N VAL A 35 16.42 -8.05 -5.84
CA VAL A 35 17.47 -7.26 -5.18
C VAL A 35 17.88 -7.99 -3.90
N TYR A 36 19.15 -8.35 -3.80
CA TYR A 36 19.65 -9.12 -2.66
C TYR A 36 20.16 -8.19 -1.57
N GLU A 37 19.69 -8.36 -0.34
CA GLU A 37 20.34 -7.80 0.85
C GLU A 37 20.80 -8.90 1.80
N LEU A 38 21.96 -8.66 2.43
CA LEU A 38 22.61 -9.57 3.37
C LEU A 38 22.06 -9.31 4.77
N ASP A 39 21.67 -10.36 5.51
CA ASP A 39 21.32 -10.23 6.92
C ASP A 39 22.57 -10.17 7.82
N ALA A 40 22.35 -9.87 9.11
CA ALA A 40 23.40 -9.72 10.14
C ALA A 40 24.19 -11.02 10.41
N ASP A 41 23.71 -12.17 9.94
CA ASP A 41 24.34 -13.49 10.07
C ASP A 41 25.07 -13.92 8.78
N GLY A 42 25.14 -13.05 7.76
CA GLY A 42 25.77 -13.32 6.47
C GLY A 42 24.94 -14.25 5.57
N LYS A 43 23.65 -14.45 5.88
CA LYS A 43 22.73 -15.25 5.08
C LYS A 43 22.03 -14.34 4.08
N GLN A 44 21.97 -14.80 2.84
CA GLN A 44 21.24 -14.11 1.76
C GLN A 44 19.74 -14.28 1.99
N LEU A 45 19.07 -13.26 2.49
CA LEU A 45 17.61 -13.19 2.40
C LEU A 45 17.29 -12.71 0.98
N GLY A 46 16.91 -13.63 0.10
CA GLY A 46 16.39 -13.25 -1.21
C GLY A 46 15.07 -12.51 -1.05
N VAL A 47 14.78 -11.51 -1.89
CA VAL A 47 13.48 -10.78 -1.93
C VAL A 47 12.30 -11.72 -1.75
N ARG A 48 12.31 -12.87 -2.43
CA ARG A 48 11.26 -13.88 -2.34
C ARG A 48 11.02 -14.36 -0.90
N GLN A 49 12.08 -14.64 -0.15
CA GLN A 49 11.97 -15.06 1.24
C GLN A 49 11.41 -13.93 2.12
N LEU A 50 11.85 -12.68 1.88
CA LEU A 50 11.31 -11.52 2.60
C LEU A 50 9.82 -11.29 2.28
N THR A 51 9.42 -11.38 1.01
CA THR A 51 8.01 -11.23 0.60
C THR A 51 7.13 -12.33 1.17
N ASP A 52 7.61 -13.58 1.14
CA ASP A 52 6.89 -14.73 1.70
C ASP A 52 6.76 -14.59 3.22
N TYR A 53 7.85 -14.24 3.90
CA TYR A 53 7.89 -13.97 5.34
C TYR A 53 6.93 -12.84 5.75
N THR A 54 6.98 -11.70 5.06
CA THR A 54 6.06 -10.58 5.33
C THR A 54 4.61 -10.99 5.11
N GLY A 55 4.32 -11.67 4.00
CA GLY A 55 2.98 -12.20 3.73
C GLY A 55 2.46 -13.11 4.85
N ASP A 56 3.30 -14.02 5.36
CA ASP A 56 2.96 -14.92 6.48
C ASP A 56 2.71 -14.16 7.78
N LYS A 57 3.53 -13.15 8.09
CA LYS A 57 3.33 -12.31 9.28
C LYS A 57 2.04 -11.51 9.21
N VAL A 58 1.74 -10.91 8.07
CA VAL A 58 0.48 -10.18 7.87
C VAL A 58 -0.71 -11.13 8.02
N ARG A 59 -0.69 -12.33 7.40
CA ARG A 59 -1.75 -13.35 7.55
C ARG A 59 -1.92 -13.87 8.98
N THR A 60 -0.84 -13.84 9.77
CA THR A 60 -0.88 -14.23 11.19
C THR A 60 -1.56 -13.15 12.05
N LEU A 61 -1.30 -11.88 11.74
CA LEU A 61 -1.87 -10.74 12.47
C LEU A 61 -3.33 -10.47 12.05
N TYR A 62 -3.63 -10.69 10.77
CA TYR A 62 -4.92 -10.40 10.15
C TYR A 62 -5.33 -11.58 9.27
N PRO A 63 -6.52 -12.17 9.45
CA PRO A 63 -6.95 -13.32 8.67
C PRO A 63 -7.35 -12.96 7.23
N ASN A 64 -7.66 -11.69 6.96
CA ASN A 64 -8.08 -11.23 5.64
C ASN A 64 -7.82 -9.73 5.43
N ALA A 65 -7.86 -9.30 4.16
CA ALA A 65 -7.65 -7.90 3.77
C ALA A 65 -8.69 -6.93 4.35
N SER A 66 -9.90 -7.39 4.66
CA SER A 66 -10.96 -6.53 5.21
C SER A 66 -10.68 -6.14 6.66
N GLU A 67 -10.18 -7.08 7.47
CA GLU A 67 -9.78 -6.80 8.86
C GLU A 67 -8.53 -5.92 8.92
N LEU A 68 -7.53 -6.21 8.08
CA LEU A 68 -6.37 -5.31 7.95
C LEU A 68 -6.82 -3.90 7.57
N ARG A 69 -7.75 -3.76 6.61
CA ARG A 69 -8.28 -2.45 6.19
C ARG A 69 -9.00 -1.72 7.31
N HIS A 70 -9.83 -2.43 8.08
CA HIS A 70 -10.57 -1.84 9.20
C HIS A 70 -9.63 -1.17 10.19
N ASP A 71 -8.54 -1.85 10.57
CA ASP A 71 -7.54 -1.29 11.47
C ASP A 71 -6.66 -0.25 10.77
N TRP A 72 -6.30 -0.47 9.50
CA TRP A 72 -5.50 0.47 8.73
C TRP A 72 -6.16 1.83 8.58
N LEU A 73 -7.49 1.90 8.57
CA LEU A 73 -8.24 3.16 8.46
C LEU A 73 -8.11 4.06 9.69
N ASP A 74 -7.87 3.49 10.86
CA ASP A 74 -7.63 4.24 12.09
C ASP A 74 -6.14 4.59 12.17
N SER A 75 -5.80 5.89 12.28
CA SER A 75 -4.42 6.35 12.26
C SER A 75 -3.57 5.86 13.44
N LYS A 76 -4.20 5.56 14.58
CA LYS A 76 -3.52 5.01 15.74
C LYS A 76 -3.25 3.51 15.53
N ARG A 77 -4.27 2.75 15.13
CA ARG A 77 -4.10 1.31 14.83
C ARG A 77 -3.15 1.08 13.66
N ARG A 78 -3.17 1.93 12.63
CA ARG A 78 -2.19 1.91 11.54
C ARG A 78 -0.76 2.03 12.06
N ALA A 79 -0.50 2.98 12.97
CA ALA A 79 0.83 3.12 13.57
C ALA A 79 1.23 1.86 14.36
N GLU A 80 0.29 1.27 15.12
CA GLU A 80 0.53 0.01 15.84
C GLU A 80 0.80 -1.17 14.87
N ILE A 81 0.17 -1.22 13.70
CA ILE A 81 0.46 -2.23 12.66
C ILE A 81 1.90 -2.07 12.16
N VAL A 82 2.30 -0.84 11.82
CA VAL A 82 3.64 -0.54 11.32
C VAL A 82 4.69 -0.92 12.37
N GLU A 83 4.52 -0.48 13.62
CA GLU A 83 5.42 -0.79 14.73
C GLU A 83 5.55 -2.32 14.95
N ARG A 84 4.45 -3.07 14.91
CA ARG A 84 4.49 -4.53 15.04
C ARG A 84 5.22 -5.22 13.90
N LEU A 85 5.19 -4.66 12.69
CA LEU A 85 5.94 -5.19 11.54
C LEU A 85 7.43 -4.86 11.71
N GLU A 86 7.77 -3.64 12.13
CA GLU A 86 9.15 -3.22 12.43
C GLU A 86 9.78 -4.07 13.53
N GLU A 87 9.04 -4.39 14.61
CA GLU A 87 9.46 -5.32 15.67
C GLU A 87 9.78 -6.74 15.15
N LYS A 88 9.29 -7.09 13.96
CA LYS A 88 9.57 -8.36 13.27
C LYS A 88 10.60 -8.23 12.17
N GLY A 89 11.28 -7.08 12.09
CA GLY A 89 12.29 -6.76 11.08
C GLY A 89 11.71 -6.43 9.70
N ILE A 90 10.43 -6.03 9.64
CA ILE A 90 9.74 -5.68 8.40
C ILE A 90 9.54 -4.17 8.38
N ASP A 91 10.48 -3.46 7.77
CA ASP A 91 10.28 -2.07 7.37
C ASP A 91 9.55 -2.03 6.02
N ILE A 92 8.40 -1.36 5.95
CA ILE A 92 7.54 -1.40 4.76
C ILE A 92 8.16 -0.62 3.59
N ASP A 93 8.83 0.49 3.87
CA ASP A 93 9.46 1.31 2.83
C ASP A 93 10.66 0.57 2.21
N SER A 94 11.53 -0.02 3.03
CA SER A 94 12.63 -0.88 2.56
C SER A 94 12.12 -2.11 1.81
N LEU A 95 11.01 -2.71 2.26
CA LEU A 95 10.36 -3.80 1.54
C LEU A 95 9.87 -3.37 0.16
N ALA A 96 9.27 -2.18 0.05
CA ALA A 96 8.80 -1.60 -1.21
C ALA A 96 9.96 -1.36 -2.18
N GLU A 97 11.09 -0.86 -1.68
CA GLU A 97 12.34 -0.71 -2.46
C GLU A 97 12.89 -2.05 -2.93
N ALA A 98 12.99 -3.04 -2.03
CA ALA A 98 13.53 -4.37 -2.32
C ALA A 98 12.75 -5.13 -3.41
N VAL A 99 11.44 -4.91 -3.49
CA VAL A 99 10.58 -5.48 -4.56
C VAL A 99 10.53 -4.61 -5.83
N GLY A 100 11.26 -3.49 -5.87
CA GLY A 100 11.30 -2.57 -7.01
C GLY A 100 10.00 -1.78 -7.20
N LYS A 101 9.25 -1.53 -6.12
CA LYS A 101 7.97 -0.81 -6.12
C LYS A 101 7.92 0.26 -5.02
N PRO A 102 8.86 1.22 -4.98
CA PRO A 102 8.92 2.24 -3.92
C PRO A 102 7.69 3.15 -3.85
N GLU A 103 6.94 3.26 -4.95
CA GLU A 103 5.70 4.05 -5.00
C GLU A 103 4.45 3.30 -4.58
N ALA A 104 4.56 2.00 -4.29
CA ALA A 104 3.45 1.20 -3.81
C ALA A 104 2.86 1.81 -2.54
N ASP A 105 1.53 1.84 -2.46
CA ASP A 105 0.89 2.17 -1.22
C ASP A 105 1.18 1.07 -0.17
N PRO A 106 1.58 1.42 1.06
CA PRO A 106 1.92 0.45 2.09
C PRO A 106 0.81 -0.57 2.37
N PHE A 107 -0.46 -0.15 2.39
CA PHE A 107 -1.57 -1.09 2.61
C PHE A 107 -1.75 -2.03 1.43
N ASP A 108 -1.69 -1.52 0.20
CA ASP A 108 -1.80 -2.35 -0.99
C ASP A 108 -0.61 -3.30 -1.13
N LEU A 109 0.60 -2.90 -0.72
CA LEU A 109 1.76 -3.78 -0.65
C LEU A 109 1.54 -4.94 0.31
N LEU A 110 1.11 -4.65 1.55
CA LEU A 110 0.80 -5.70 2.53
C LEU A 110 -0.31 -6.62 2.02
N CYS A 111 -1.35 -6.05 1.41
CA CYS A 111 -2.45 -6.83 0.85
C CYS A 111 -2.03 -7.69 -0.36
N HIS A 112 -1.13 -7.19 -1.20
CA HIS A 112 -0.57 -7.92 -2.33
C HIS A 112 0.21 -9.15 -1.82
N LEU A 113 1.10 -8.96 -0.85
CA LEU A 113 1.94 -10.03 -0.29
C LEU A 113 1.14 -11.05 0.54
N ALA A 114 0.13 -10.58 1.29
CA ALA A 114 -0.63 -11.41 2.21
C ALA A 114 -1.81 -12.13 1.54
N TYR A 115 -2.49 -11.49 0.60
CA TYR A 115 -3.78 -11.94 0.08
C TYR A 115 -3.87 -11.91 -1.44
N ASN A 116 -2.75 -11.70 -2.14
CA ASN A 116 -2.73 -11.54 -3.60
C ASN A 116 -3.67 -10.41 -4.09
N GLY A 117 -3.77 -9.34 -3.28
CA GLY A 117 -4.54 -8.15 -3.62
C GLY A 117 -3.89 -7.29 -4.73
N PRO A 118 -4.65 -6.33 -5.29
CA PRO A 118 -4.10 -5.39 -6.27
C PRO A 118 -3.06 -4.49 -5.62
N LEU A 119 -1.90 -4.37 -6.27
CA LEU A 119 -0.80 -3.48 -5.84
C LEU A 119 -0.94 -2.13 -6.54
N ARG A 120 -1.48 -1.12 -5.86
CA ARG A 120 -1.59 0.25 -6.39
C ARG A 120 -0.56 1.15 -5.75
N THR A 121 -0.21 2.20 -6.46
CA THR A 121 0.64 3.28 -5.97
C THR A 121 -0.15 4.29 -5.16
N ARG A 122 0.55 5.05 -4.31
CA ARG A 122 -0.03 6.18 -3.58
C ARG A 122 -0.68 7.20 -4.52
N ARG A 123 -0.02 7.49 -5.64
CA ARG A 123 -0.51 8.40 -6.69
C ARG A 123 -1.80 7.90 -7.34
N GLU A 124 -1.87 6.63 -7.72
CA GLU A 124 -3.09 6.05 -8.32
C GLU A 124 -4.29 6.15 -7.37
N ARG A 125 -4.07 5.97 -6.06
CA ARG A 125 -5.12 6.10 -5.05
C ARG A 125 -5.57 7.55 -4.88
N ALA A 126 -4.63 8.49 -4.83
CA ALA A 126 -4.90 9.92 -4.80
C ALA A 126 -5.72 10.38 -6.01
N ASP A 127 -5.29 10.01 -7.22
CA ASP A 127 -5.94 10.42 -8.47
C ASP A 127 -7.33 9.81 -8.60
N ARG A 128 -7.50 8.56 -8.19
CA ARG A 128 -8.79 7.89 -8.14
C ARG A 128 -9.75 8.57 -7.17
N LEU A 129 -9.29 8.86 -5.95
CA LEU A 129 -10.07 9.58 -4.94
C LEU A 129 -10.59 10.91 -5.49
N LYS A 130 -9.72 11.72 -6.08
CA LYS A 130 -10.10 13.01 -6.70
C LYS A 130 -11.10 12.85 -7.86
N ARG A 131 -10.97 11.77 -8.64
CA ARG A 131 -11.84 11.51 -9.81
C ARG A 131 -13.22 10.98 -9.43
N GLU A 132 -13.29 10.08 -8.46
CA GLU A 132 -14.49 9.29 -8.16
C GLU A 132 -15.32 9.88 -7.01
N GLU A 133 -14.69 10.58 -6.06
CA GLU A 133 -15.38 11.10 -4.87
C GLU A 133 -15.70 12.60 -4.97
N LYS A 134 -16.19 13.04 -6.13
CA LYS A 134 -16.49 14.47 -6.38
C LYS A 134 -17.51 15.04 -5.39
N ASP A 135 -18.55 14.26 -5.09
CA ASP A 135 -19.59 14.62 -4.14
C ASP A 135 -19.03 14.90 -2.73
N PHE A 136 -17.92 14.27 -2.35
CA PHE A 136 -17.24 14.55 -1.09
C PHE A 136 -16.65 15.97 -1.08
N PHE A 137 -15.94 16.34 -2.14
CA PHE A 137 -15.27 17.65 -2.27
C PHE A 137 -16.27 18.79 -2.41
N ASP A 138 -17.36 18.59 -3.16
CA ASP A 138 -18.38 19.60 -3.44
C ASP A 138 -19.11 20.12 -2.18
N ARG A 139 -18.96 19.42 -1.03
CA ARG A 139 -19.49 19.86 0.28
C ARG A 139 -18.65 20.94 0.95
N PHE A 140 -17.42 21.18 0.49
CA PHE A 140 -16.46 22.09 1.10
C PHE A 140 -16.29 23.37 0.27
N SER A 141 -15.94 24.48 0.93
CA SER A 141 -15.59 25.72 0.23
C SER A 141 -14.29 25.56 -0.57
N PRO A 142 -14.01 26.43 -1.56
CA PRO A 142 -12.75 26.38 -2.32
C PRO A 142 -11.50 26.37 -1.43
N GLU A 143 -11.50 27.13 -0.33
CA GLU A 143 -10.37 27.22 0.60
C GLU A 143 -10.18 25.94 1.42
N ALA A 144 -11.26 25.21 1.71
CA ALA A 144 -11.21 23.92 2.39
C ALA A 144 -10.85 22.78 1.42
N GLN A 145 -11.37 22.82 0.19
CA GLN A 145 -10.96 21.90 -0.88
C GLN A 145 -9.46 22.01 -1.16
N GLN A 146 -8.90 23.23 -1.22
CA GLN A 146 -7.46 23.45 -1.39
C GLN A 146 -6.62 22.73 -0.31
N VAL A 147 -7.10 22.70 0.93
CA VAL A 147 -6.44 21.98 2.02
C VAL A 147 -6.53 20.47 1.82
N LEU A 148 -7.70 19.95 1.47
CA LEU A 148 -7.89 18.53 1.18
C LEU A 148 -7.01 18.07 0.00
N ASP A 149 -6.93 18.87 -1.06
CA ASP A 149 -6.10 18.59 -2.23
C ASP A 149 -4.62 18.52 -1.89
N ALA A 150 -4.13 19.43 -1.06
CA ALA A 150 -2.74 19.40 -0.60
C ALA A 150 -2.46 18.22 0.35
N LEU A 151 -3.43 17.80 1.17
CA LEU A 151 -3.29 16.58 1.98
C LEU A 151 -3.16 15.34 1.10
N ILE A 152 -3.94 15.26 0.02
CA ILE A 152 -3.86 14.17 -0.97
C ILE A 152 -2.55 14.23 -1.75
N GLU A 153 -2.02 15.43 -2.02
CA GLU A 153 -0.74 15.54 -2.71
C GLU A 153 0.41 15.06 -1.81
N LYS A 154 0.42 15.50 -0.54
CA LYS A 154 1.40 15.01 0.44
C LYS A 154 1.37 13.51 0.62
N TYR A 155 0.18 12.90 0.56
CA TYR A 155 0.05 11.45 0.52
C TYR A 155 0.77 10.80 -0.65
N ALA A 156 0.52 11.33 -1.84
CA ALA A 156 1.00 10.73 -3.06
C ALA A 156 2.53 10.78 -3.12
N GLU A 157 3.12 11.83 -2.54
CA GLU A 157 4.58 12.02 -2.47
C GLU A 157 5.24 11.30 -1.29
N PHE A 158 4.67 11.36 -0.09
CA PHE A 158 5.35 10.94 1.15
C PHE A 158 4.67 9.80 1.90
N GLY A 159 3.52 9.31 1.42
CA GLY A 159 2.80 8.20 2.04
C GLY A 159 1.95 8.54 3.26
N ALA A 160 1.31 7.50 3.78
CA ALA A 160 0.25 7.61 4.78
C ALA A 160 0.77 7.93 6.20
N ALA A 161 2.07 7.78 6.46
CA ALA A 161 2.67 7.99 7.78
C ALA A 161 2.57 9.47 8.22
N GLN A 162 2.53 10.41 7.27
CA GLN A 162 2.48 11.86 7.54
C GLN A 162 1.05 12.41 7.72
N PHE A 163 0.02 11.55 7.71
CA PHE A 163 -1.39 11.96 7.87
C PHE A 163 -1.81 12.17 9.33
N ARG A 164 -1.09 12.99 10.07
CA ARG A 164 -1.49 13.35 11.44
C ARG A 164 -1.88 14.82 11.49
N VAL A 165 -3.18 15.06 11.67
CA VAL A 165 -3.70 16.39 12.03
C VAL A 165 -3.64 16.50 13.55
N PRO A 166 -3.09 17.58 14.12
CA PRO A 166 -2.80 18.86 13.46
C PRO A 166 -1.41 18.97 12.81
N ASP A 167 -0.47 18.10 13.13
CA ASP A 167 0.97 18.23 12.81
C ASP A 167 1.25 18.51 11.32
N ILE A 168 0.54 17.83 10.41
CA ILE A 168 0.68 18.01 8.95
C ILE A 168 0.33 19.44 8.50
N LEU A 169 -0.47 20.17 9.27
CA LEU A 169 -0.87 21.54 8.95
C LEU A 169 0.18 22.59 9.36
N GLU A 170 1.24 22.18 10.06
CA GLU A 170 2.34 23.06 10.47
C GLU A 170 3.48 23.12 9.44
N VAL A 171 3.39 22.31 8.37
CA VAL A 171 4.40 22.23 7.30
C VAL A 171 3.91 22.82 5.98
N PRO A 172 4.80 23.23 5.05
CA PRO A 172 4.39 23.74 3.74
C PRO A 172 3.61 22.72 2.90
N PRO A 173 2.61 23.15 2.11
CA PRO A 173 2.16 24.55 1.93
C PRO A 173 1.13 25.03 2.97
N PHE A 174 0.78 24.22 3.97
CA PHE A 174 -0.31 24.53 4.90
C PHE A 174 0.01 25.72 5.79
N ASN A 175 1.23 25.82 6.30
CA ASN A 175 1.66 26.92 7.15
C ASN A 175 1.64 28.30 6.44
N ASP A 176 1.70 28.32 5.10
CA ASP A 176 1.53 29.55 4.30
C ASP A 176 0.07 30.03 4.25
N TRP A 177 -0.88 29.17 4.66
CA TRP A 177 -2.32 29.43 4.63
C TRP A 177 -2.90 29.84 5.99
N GLY A 178 -2.05 29.91 7.01
CA GLY A 178 -2.40 30.29 8.38
C GLY A 178 -2.00 29.22 9.39
N ASN A 179 -2.27 29.52 10.66
CA ASN A 179 -2.09 28.55 11.74
C ASN A 179 -3.20 27.48 11.73
N VAL A 180 -3.02 26.44 12.54
CA VAL A 180 -3.97 25.31 12.66
C VAL A 180 -5.41 25.76 12.92
N ILE A 181 -5.62 26.82 13.73
CA ILE A 181 -6.96 27.34 14.05
C ILE A 181 -7.59 28.00 12.84
N GLU A 182 -6.82 28.80 12.10
CA GLU A 182 -7.27 29.48 10.88
C GLU A 182 -7.62 28.46 9.79
N ILE A 183 -6.79 27.44 9.59
CA ILE A 183 -7.08 26.35 8.65
C ILE A 183 -8.34 25.59 9.08
N ALA A 184 -8.47 25.26 10.37
CA ALA A 184 -9.64 24.56 10.88
C ALA A 184 -10.94 25.37 10.70
N SER A 185 -10.87 26.71 10.75
CA SER A 185 -12.03 27.58 10.53
C SER A 185 -12.63 27.44 9.13
N ARG A 186 -11.82 27.10 8.11
CA ARG A 186 -12.28 26.84 6.73
C ARG A 186 -13.24 25.65 6.64
N PHE A 187 -13.16 24.72 7.60
CA PHE A 187 -14.03 23.56 7.71
C PHE A 187 -15.21 23.78 8.67
N GLY A 188 -15.31 24.94 9.32
CA GLY A 188 -16.28 25.20 10.39
C GLY A 188 -15.77 24.82 11.79
N GLY A 189 -14.48 24.56 11.95
CA GLY A 189 -13.82 24.32 13.23
C GLY A 189 -13.02 23.01 13.30
N GLY A 190 -12.25 22.84 14.37
CA GLY A 190 -11.32 21.71 14.52
C GLY A 190 -11.99 20.33 14.63
N LYS A 191 -13.28 20.26 14.99
CA LYS A 191 -14.05 19.00 14.97
C LYS A 191 -14.41 18.61 13.53
N GLN A 192 -14.84 19.58 12.72
CA GLN A 192 -15.23 19.40 11.33
C GLN A 192 -14.02 19.09 10.45
N LEU A 193 -12.90 19.78 10.66
CA LEU A 193 -11.62 19.46 10.02
C LEU A 193 -11.23 17.98 10.27
N ARG A 194 -11.22 17.54 11.53
CA ARG A 194 -10.90 16.15 11.85
C ARG A 194 -11.87 15.17 11.20
N GLY A 195 -13.17 15.48 11.20
CA GLY A 195 -14.18 14.67 10.51
C GLY A 195 -13.92 14.56 9.00
N ALA A 196 -13.63 15.69 8.33
CA ALA A 196 -13.33 15.73 6.92
C ALA A 196 -12.08 14.91 6.57
N VAL A 197 -11.03 15.01 7.38
CA VAL A 197 -9.78 14.24 7.15
C VAL A 197 -9.98 12.75 7.45
N SER A 198 -10.74 12.38 8.46
CA SER A 198 -11.09 10.97 8.71
C SER A 198 -11.93 10.38 7.57
N GLU A 199 -12.90 11.15 7.04
CA GLU A 199 -13.69 10.71 5.88
C GLU A 199 -12.82 10.62 4.62
N LEU A 200 -11.92 11.59 4.38
CA LEU A 200 -10.94 11.55 3.30
C LEU A 200 -10.09 10.26 3.35
N GLN A 201 -9.56 9.93 4.53
CA GLN A 201 -8.80 8.68 4.74
C GLN A 201 -9.66 7.46 4.45
N ARG A 202 -10.92 7.46 4.89
CA ARG A 202 -11.85 6.36 4.59
C ARG A 202 -12.05 6.19 3.10
N LEU A 203 -12.32 7.27 2.38
CA LEU A 203 -12.53 7.25 0.93
C LEU A 203 -11.28 6.80 0.18
N LEU A 204 -10.10 7.26 0.62
CA LEU A 204 -8.82 6.84 0.08
C LEU A 204 -8.65 5.32 0.12
N TYR A 205 -9.17 4.64 1.17
CA TYR A 205 -9.13 3.17 1.31
C TYR A 205 -10.39 2.38 1.08
N PHE A 206 -11.52 2.98 0.73
CA PHE A 206 -12.71 2.23 0.32
C PHE A 206 -12.88 2.14 -1.19
N ALA A 207 -12.39 3.13 -1.93
CA ALA A 207 -12.42 3.12 -3.40
C ALA A 207 -11.56 1.99 -4.01
#